data_AF-A0A1D2U7K7-F1
#
_entry.id   AF-A0A1D2U7K7-F1
#
_cell.length_a   1.000
_cell.length_b   1.000
_cell.length_c   1.000
_cell.angle_alpha   90.00
_cell.angle_beta   90.00
_cell.angle_gamma   90.00
#
_symmetry.space_group_name_H-M   'P 1'
#
loop_
_entity.id
_entity.type
_entity.pdbx_description
1 polymer ?
#
loop_
_entity_poly.entity_id
_entity_poly.type
_entity_poly.pdbx_seq_one_letter_code
_entity_poly.pdbx_strand_id
1 'polypeptide(L)' 'MMYGWGNSDMAWWFGAHWLTMLLGAVVIVLPFWKIFAKAGFSGWFSLLMLVPMINLIVLYVLAFVDWPALRRADKSATA' A
#
# COMPACT_ATOMS: atom_id res chain seq x y z
N MET A 1 21.04 21.24 -34.12
CA MET A 1 19.69 21.83 -34.11
C MET A 1 19.20 21.78 -32.68
N MET A 2 18.93 22.95 -32.10
CA MET A 2 18.64 23.12 -30.67
C MET A 2 17.22 22.65 -30.36
N TYR A 3 17.08 22.01 -29.20
CA TYR A 3 15.87 21.48 -28.58
C TYR A 3 14.65 22.41 -28.73
N GLY A 4 13.70 22.00 -29.56
CA GLY A 4 12.33 22.49 -29.48
C GLY A 4 11.66 21.82 -28.28
N TRP A 5 11.97 22.28 -27.07
CA TRP A 5 11.20 21.89 -25.88
C TRP A 5 9.93 22.73 -25.90
N GLY A 6 8.86 22.15 -26.45
CA GLY A 6 7.56 22.79 -26.52
C GLY A 6 6.85 22.70 -25.18
N ASN A 7 5.92 23.63 -24.91
CA ASN A 7 5.07 23.59 -23.71
C ASN A 7 4.35 22.23 -23.50
N SER A 8 4.18 21.46 -24.58
CA SER A 8 3.69 20.08 -24.60
C SER A 8 4.56 19.12 -23.81
N ASP A 9 5.88 19.24 -23.88
CA ASP A 9 6.83 18.28 -23.30
C ASP A 9 6.82 18.37 -21.77
N MET A 10 6.72 19.60 -21.24
CA MET A 10 6.48 19.85 -19.83
C MET A 10 5.17 19.23 -19.36
N ALA A 11 4.09 19.39 -20.13
CA ALA A 11 2.78 18.81 -19.80
C ALA A 11 2.81 17.28 -19.79
N TRP A 12 3.57 16.64 -20.69
CA TRP A 12 3.82 15.19 -20.66
C TRP A 12 4.65 14.77 -19.45
N TRP A 13 5.66 15.55 -19.06
CA TRP A 13 6.44 15.28 -17.85
C TRP A 13 5.58 15.39 -16.58
N PHE A 14 4.83 16.47 -16.39
CA PHE A 14 3.93 16.61 -15.24
C PHE A 14 2.80 15.57 -15.28
N GLY A 15 2.23 15.34 -16.45
CA GLY A 15 1.14 14.40 -16.72
C GLY A 15 1.51 12.94 -16.44
N ALA A 16 2.59 12.47 -17.03
CA ALA A 16 3.07 11.11 -16.83
C ALA A 16 3.60 10.92 -15.40
N HIS A 17 4.17 11.96 -14.77
CA HIS A 17 4.70 11.86 -13.42
C HIS A 17 3.60 11.62 -12.37
N TRP A 18 2.45 12.31 -12.45
CA TRP A 18 1.36 12.04 -11.52
C TRP A 18 0.75 10.64 -11.72
N LEU A 19 0.63 10.19 -12.97
CA LEU A 19 0.09 8.87 -13.30
C LEU A 19 1.01 7.75 -12.78
N THR A 20 2.33 7.92 -12.92
CA THR A 20 3.31 6.95 -12.42
C THR A 20 3.37 6.91 -10.90
N MET A 21 3.25 8.05 -10.21
CA MET A 21 3.12 8.10 -8.75
C MET A 21 1.88 7.34 -8.25
N LEU A 22 0.71 7.55 -8.89
CA LEU A 22 -0.51 6.82 -8.54
C LEU A 22 -0.37 5.32 -8.79
N LEU A 23 0.22 4.93 -9.93
CA LEU A 23 0.45 3.53 -10.24
C LEU A 23 1.37 2.87 -9.19
N GLY A 24 2.46 3.54 -8.81
CA GLY A 24 3.36 3.09 -7.75
C GLY A 24 2.66 2.94 -6.40
N ALA A 25 1.82 3.90 -6.02
CA ALA A 25 1.02 3.82 -4.80
C ALA A 25 0.09 2.60 -4.81
N VAL A 26 -0.59 2.31 -5.92
CA VAL A 26 -1.47 1.14 -6.04
C VAL A 26 -0.67 -0.17 -5.95
N VAL A 27 0.49 -0.26 -6.60
CA VAL A 27 1.38 -1.43 -6.55
C VAL A 27 1.83 -1.74 -5.12
N ILE A 28 1.98 -0.73 -4.27
CA ILE A 28 2.33 -0.89 -2.86
C ILE A 28 1.09 -1.19 -2.00
N VAL A 29 0.01 -0.41 -2.15
CA VAL A 29 -1.18 -0.51 -1.28
C VAL A 29 -1.91 -1.85 -1.46
N LEU A 30 -2.03 -2.36 -2.69
CA LEU A 30 -2.75 -3.61 -2.96
C LEU A 30 -2.20 -4.84 -2.23
N PRO A 31 -0.88 -5.16 -2.27
CA PRO A 31 -0.34 -6.29 -1.52
C PRO A 31 -0.50 -6.10 -0.01
N PHE A 32 -0.31 -4.88 0.51
CA PHE A 32 -0.54 -4.61 1.93
C PHE A 32 -2.01 -4.78 2.33
N TRP A 33 -2.96 -4.36 1.50
CA TRP A 33 -4.39 -4.61 1.72
C TRP A 33 -4.65 -6.12 1.88
N LYS A 34 -4.10 -6.93 0.97
CA LYS A 34 -4.23 -8.39 1.05
C LYS A 34 -3.64 -8.95 2.34
N ILE A 35 -2.51 -8.43 2.81
CA ILE A 35 -1.89 -8.84 4.08
C ILE A 35 -2.79 -8.48 5.27
N PHE A 36 -3.26 -7.23 5.38
CA PHE A 36 -4.14 -6.82 6.49
C PHE A 36 -5.44 -7.62 6.53
N ALA A 37 -6.04 -7.86 5.36
CA ALA A 37 -7.24 -8.69 5.25
C ALA A 37 -6.98 -10.13 5.71
N LYS A 38 -5.82 -10.72 5.35
CA LYS A 38 -5.42 -12.06 5.81
C LYS A 38 -5.12 -12.12 7.30
N ALA A 39 -4.51 -11.10 7.86
CA ALA A 39 -4.28 -11.02 9.31
C ALA A 39 -5.60 -10.87 10.08
N GLY A 40 -6.69 -10.45 9.42
CA GLY A 40 -8.01 -10.29 10.02
C GLY A 40 -8.32 -8.85 10.46
N PHE A 41 -7.50 -7.89 10.01
CA PHE A 41 -7.69 -6.46 10.15
C PHE A 41 -8.44 -5.87 8.94
N SER A 42 -8.89 -4.61 9.08
CA SER A 42 -9.51 -3.87 7.97
C SER A 42 -8.49 -3.56 6.88
N GLY A 43 -8.84 -3.82 5.62
CA GLY A 43 -7.96 -3.51 4.47
C GLY A 43 -7.59 -2.03 4.34
N TRP A 44 -8.41 -1.13 4.92
CA TRP A 44 -8.15 0.31 4.97
C TRP A 44 -6.83 0.67 5.68
N PHE A 45 -6.32 -0.19 6.56
CA PHE A 45 -5.01 0.02 7.18
C PHE A 45 -3.85 0.00 6.17
N SER A 46 -4.04 -0.56 4.97
CA SER A 46 -3.05 -0.49 3.89
C SER A 46 -2.74 0.93 3.42
N LEU A 47 -3.66 1.89 3.59
CA LEU A 47 -3.41 3.30 3.27
C LEU A 47 -2.38 3.94 4.20
N LEU A 48 -2.24 3.46 5.43
CA LEU A 48 -1.21 3.93 6.36
C LEU A 48 0.21 3.65 5.85
N MET A 49 0.36 2.68 4.94
CA MET A 49 1.64 2.34 4.31
C MET A 49 2.12 3.40 3.32
N LEU A 50 1.26 4.34 2.92
CA LEU A 50 1.66 5.49 2.09
C LEU A 50 2.59 6.45 2.85
N VAL A 51 2.59 6.42 4.18
CA VAL A 51 3.46 7.24 5.03
C VAL A 51 4.65 6.39 5.51
N PRO A 52 5.89 6.68 5.10
CA PRO A 52 7.05 5.83 5.41
C PRO A 52 7.30 5.62 6.90
N MET A 53 7.11 6.66 7.71
CA MET A 53 7.29 6.57 9.17
C MET A 53 6.23 5.69 9.84
N ILE A 54 4.99 5.75 9.37
CA ILE A 54 3.90 4.92 9.91
C ILE A 54 4.10 3.47 9.48
N ASN A 55 4.60 3.23 8.27
CA ASN A 55 4.88 1.89 7.76
C ASN A 55 5.79 1.09 8.73
N LEU A 56 6.86 1.69 9.25
CA LEU A 56 7.73 1.03 10.24
C LEU A 56 6.99 0.62 11.51
N ILE A 57 6.16 1.51 12.05
CA ILE A 57 5.37 1.25 13.26
C ILE A 57 4.35 0.14 12.97
N VAL A 58 3.66 0.21 11.84
CA VAL A 58 2.64 -0.75 11.43
C VAL A 58 3.24 -2.14 11.19
N LEU A 59 4.42 -2.22 10.54
CA LEU A 59 5.14 -3.47 10.37
C LEU A 59 5.56 -4.07 11.71
N TYR A 60 6.05 -3.24 12.64
CA TYR A 60 6.39 -3.70 13.98
C TYR A 60 5.16 -4.26 14.70
N VAL A 61 4.06 -3.50 14.74
CA VAL A 61 2.80 -3.96 15.35
C VAL A 61 2.32 -5.25 14.70
N LEU A 62 2.31 -5.34 13.37
CA LEU A 62 1.84 -6.51 12.63
C LEU A 62 2.70 -7.77 12.91
N ALA A 63 3.99 -7.59 13.17
CA ALA A 63 4.92 -8.67 13.50
C ALA A 63 4.71 -9.23 14.91
N PHE A 64 4.34 -8.39 15.88
CA PHE A 64 4.20 -8.80 17.28
C PHE A 64 2.76 -9.04 17.75
N VAL A 65 1.76 -8.55 17.01
CA VAL A 65 0.35 -8.75 17.38
C VAL A 65 -0.14 -10.14 16.98
N ASP A 66 -0.96 -10.75 17.83
CA ASP A 66 -1.69 -11.97 17.45
C ASP A 66 -2.69 -11.67 16.34
N TRP A 67 -2.59 -12.39 15.22
CA TRP A 67 -3.47 -12.17 14.07
C TRP A 67 -4.89 -12.65 14.38
N PRO A 68 -5.92 -11.75 14.35
CA PRO A 68 -7.30 -12.14 14.61
C PRO A 68 -7.82 -13.29 13.74
N ALA A 69 -7.32 -13.43 12.51
CA ALA A 69 -7.74 -14.48 11.59
C ALA A 69 -7.31 -15.89 12.05
N LEU A 70 -6.07 -16.05 12.56
CA LEU A 70 -5.59 -17.32 13.10
C LEU A 70 -6.45 -17.77 14.29
N ARG A 71 -6.70 -16.84 15.23
CA ARG A 71 -7.55 -17.11 16.39
C ARG A 71 -9.00 -17.52 16.03
N ARG A 72 -9.54 -17.01 14.92
CA ARG A 72 -10.87 -17.44 14.44
C ARG A 72 -10.84 -18.86 13.89
N ALA A 73 -9.79 -19.22 13.15
CA ALA A 73 -9.61 -20.56 12.59
C ALA A 73 -9.48 -21.63 13.69
N ASP A 74 -8.73 -21.35 14.76
CA ASP A 74 -8.58 -22.29 15.89
C ASP A 74 -9.91 -22.55 16.60
N LYS A 75 -10.71 -21.49 16.82
CA LYS A 75 -12.03 -21.60 17.44
C LYS A 75 -13.00 -22.46 16.61
N SER A 76 -12.93 -22.40 15.28
CA SER A 76 -13.76 -23.22 14.40
C SER A 76 -13.31 -24.68 14.31
N ALA A 77 -12.04 -24.99 14.61
CA ALA A 77 -11.54 -26.37 14.58
C ALA A 77 -11.87 -27.16 15.87
N THR A 78 -12.22 -26.44 16.93
CA THR A 78 -12.48 -27.01 18.27
C THR A 78 -13.98 -27.06 18.62
N ALA A 79 -14.84 -26.52 17.75
CA ALA A 79 -16.30 -26.47 17.90
C ALA A 79 -16.96 -27.54 17.02
#